data_AF-A0A7C6M0V5-F1
#
_entry.id   AF-A0A7C6M0V5-F1
#
_cell.length_a   1.000
_cell.length_b   1.000
_cell.length_c   1.000
_cell.angle_alpha   90.00
_cell.angle_beta   90.00
_cell.angle_gamma   90.00
#
_symmetry.space_group_name_H-M   'P 1'
#
loop_
_entity.id
_entity.type
_entity.pdbx_description
1 polymer ?
#
loop_
_entity_poly.entity_id
_entity_poly.type
_entity_poly.pdbx_seq_one_letter_code
_entity_poly.pdbx_strand_id
1 'polypeptide(L)'
;MGMTNEGELINALRDPKTCRQAFATVVSEYSERLYWQIRKMVLVHEDVDDILQDTFIKAWTNIDNFRGDSKLSTWLYRIAINESITFLNKKRKQNNVS
;
A
#
# COMPACT_ATOMS: atom_id res chain seq x y z
N MET A 1 4.05 -16.91 -13.40
CA MET A 1 5.47 -16.57 -13.16
C MET A 1 5.48 -15.78 -11.86
N GLY A 2 5.44 -16.49 -10.74
CA GLY A 2 5.22 -15.89 -9.43
C GLY A 2 5.99 -16.70 -8.42
N MET A 3 7.05 -16.07 -7.91
CA MET A 3 7.75 -16.27 -6.64
C MET A 3 9.15 -15.70 -6.86
N THR A 4 9.22 -14.36 -6.89
CA THR A 4 10.31 -13.71 -6.16
C THR A 4 10.13 -14.19 -4.72
N ASN A 5 11.09 -14.95 -4.20
CA ASN A 5 11.05 -15.39 -2.81
C ASN A 5 10.79 -14.16 -1.93
N GLU A 6 9.75 -14.17 -1.08
CA GLU A 6 9.39 -13.00 -0.26
C GLU A 6 10.61 -12.52 0.56
N GLY A 7 11.48 -13.45 0.98
CA GLY A 7 12.75 -13.12 1.63
C GLY A 7 13.74 -12.39 0.72
N GLU A 8 13.88 -12.79 -0.55
CA GLU A 8 14.73 -12.09 -1.54
C GLU A 8 14.19 -10.69 -1.84
N LEU A 9 12.87 -10.57 -2.00
CA LEU A 9 12.21 -9.29 -2.22
C LEU A 9 12.43 -8.35 -1.03
N ILE A 10 12.26 -8.84 0.20
CA ILE A 10 12.52 -8.07 1.43
C ILE A 10 13.99 -7.64 1.53
N ASN A 11 14.93 -8.52 1.20
CA ASN A 11 16.35 -8.15 1.18
C ASN A 11 16.65 -7.08 0.12
N ALA A 12 16.06 -7.20 -1.07
CA ALA A 12 16.21 -6.21 -2.13
C ALA A 12 15.53 -4.86 -1.79
N LEU A 13 14.47 -4.86 -0.98
CA LEU A 13 13.84 -3.64 -0.47
C LEU A 13 14.72 -2.91 0.55
N ARG A 14 15.65 -3.61 1.21
CA ARG A 14 16.57 -3.05 2.22
C ARG A 14 17.85 -2.47 1.63
N ASP A 15 18.26 -2.91 0.44
CA ASP A 15 19.44 -2.36 -0.24
C ASP A 15 19.03 -1.11 -1.05
N PRO A 16 19.58 0.08 -0.75
CA PRO A 16 19.27 1.31 -1.49
C PRO A 16 19.47 1.21 -3.01
N LYS A 17 20.39 0.35 -3.47
CA LYS A 17 20.67 0.15 -4.91
C LYS A 17 19.55 -0.59 -5.62
N THR A 18 18.86 -1.49 -4.93
CA THR A 18 17.81 -2.34 -5.50
C THR A 18 16.41 -1.95 -5.05
N CYS A 19 16.27 -1.14 -3.99
CA CYS A 19 15.01 -0.79 -3.34
C CYS A 19 13.96 -0.30 -4.33
N ARG A 20 14.33 0.60 -5.24
CA ARG A 20 13.40 1.13 -6.27
C ARG A 20 12.84 0.05 -7.17
N GLN A 21 13.69 -0.87 -7.66
CA GLN A 21 13.27 -1.94 -8.57
C GLN A 21 12.46 -3.00 -7.81
N ALA A 22 12.89 -3.35 -6.61
CA ALA A 22 12.15 -4.25 -5.73
C ALA A 22 10.76 -3.70 -5.40
N PHE A 23 10.65 -2.40 -5.13
CA PHE A 23 9.38 -1.76 -4.85
C PHE A 23 8.47 -1.69 -6.08
N ALA A 24 9.02 -1.55 -7.30
CA ALA A 24 8.23 -1.68 -8.52
C ALA A 24 7.58 -3.08 -8.63
N THR A 25 8.30 -4.13 -8.24
CA THR A 25 7.73 -5.49 -8.11
C THR A 25 6.61 -5.51 -7.09
N VAL A 26 6.80 -4.91 -5.90
CA VAL A 26 5.74 -4.78 -4.88
C VAL A 26 4.50 -4.11 -5.44
N VAL A 27 4.64 -2.97 -6.12
CA VAL A 27 3.50 -2.28 -6.73
C VAL A 27 2.80 -3.23 -7.70
N SER A 28 3.53 -3.86 -8.62
CA SER A 28 2.93 -4.75 -9.62
C SER A 28 2.22 -5.98 -9.02
N GLU A 29 2.78 -6.58 -7.98
CA GLU A 29 2.25 -7.82 -7.38
C GLU A 29 1.05 -7.58 -6.47
N TYR A 30 1.01 -6.41 -5.80
CA TYR A 30 0.00 -6.14 -4.77
C TYR A 30 -1.09 -5.16 -5.20
N SER A 31 -0.91 -4.40 -6.29
CA SER A 31 -1.87 -3.37 -6.73
C SER A 31 -3.30 -3.90 -6.84
N GLU A 32 -3.54 -4.97 -7.60
CA GLU A 32 -4.89 -5.50 -7.81
C GLU A 32 -5.56 -5.95 -6.50
N ARG A 33 -4.81 -6.64 -5.63
CA ARG A 33 -5.34 -7.16 -4.36
C ARG A 33 -5.68 -6.04 -3.38
N LEU A 34 -4.82 -5.04 -3.29
CA LEU A 34 -5.05 -3.86 -2.46
C LEU A 34 -6.18 -3.01 -3.03
N TYR A 35 -6.25 -2.85 -4.34
CA TYR A 35 -7.34 -2.18 -5.05
C TYR A 35 -8.70 -2.77 -4.63
N TRP A 36 -8.87 -4.09 -4.76
CA TRP A 36 -10.13 -4.74 -4.39
C TRP A 36 -10.43 -4.67 -2.90
N GLN A 37 -9.40 -4.61 -2.05
CA GLN A 37 -9.59 -4.43 -0.62
C GLN A 37 -10.09 -3.02 -0.29
N ILE A 38 -9.46 -1.98 -0.85
CA ILE A 38 -9.85 -0.58 -0.68
C ILE A 38 -11.26 -0.36 -1.23
N ARG A 39 -11.58 -0.96 -2.40
CA ARG A 39 -12.90 -0.88 -3.02
C ARG A 39 -14.03 -1.41 -2.14
N LYS A 40 -13.76 -2.34 -1.21
CA LYS A 40 -14.76 -2.79 -0.23
C LYS A 40 -15.05 -1.76 0.86
N MET A 41 -14.18 -0.75 1.03
CA MET A 41 -14.28 0.27 2.07
C MET A 41 -14.83 1.60 1.54
N VAL A 42 -14.68 1.89 0.26
CA VAL A 42 -15.11 3.16 -0.36
C VAL A 42 -16.22 2.97 -1.38
N LEU A 43 -17.12 3.96 -1.47
CA LEU A 43 -18.29 3.91 -2.35
C LEU A 43 -17.97 4.30 -3.80
N VAL A 44 -17.11 5.31 -3.99
CA VAL A 44 -16.77 5.86 -5.31
C VAL A 44 -15.52 5.15 -5.85
N HIS A 45 -15.57 4.77 -7.12
CA HIS A 45 -14.47 4.07 -7.79
C HIS A 45 -13.20 4.92 -7.90
N GLU A 46 -13.36 6.19 -8.27
CA GLU A 46 -12.26 7.15 -8.44
C GLU A 46 -11.47 7.38 -7.14
N ASP A 47 -12.14 7.31 -5.97
CA ASP A 47 -11.47 7.41 -4.67
C ASP A 47 -10.47 6.25 -4.43
N VAL A 48 -10.65 5.10 -5.07
CA VAL A 48 -9.82 3.91 -4.84
C VAL A 48 -8.40 4.11 -5.35
N ASP A 49 -8.26 4.71 -6.55
CA ASP A 49 -6.96 4.90 -7.18
C ASP A 49 -6.10 5.88 -6.38
N ASP A 50 -6.71 6.95 -5.86
CA ASP A 50 -6.05 7.91 -4.98
C ASP A 50 -5.56 7.24 -3.69
N ILE A 51 -6.42 6.47 -3.02
CA ILE A 51 -6.06 5.77 -1.78
C ILE A 51 -4.98 4.71 -2.04
N LEU A 52 -5.05 4.00 -3.18
CA LEU A 52 -4.04 3.01 -3.56
C LEU A 52 -2.69 3.68 -3.80
N GLN A 53 -2.68 4.83 -4.46
CA GLN A 53 -1.47 5.64 -4.65
C GLN A 53 -0.89 6.08 -3.31
N ASP A 54 -1.71 6.69 -2.44
CA ASP A 54 -1.29 7.12 -1.10
C ASP A 54 -0.76 5.95 -0.26
N THR A 55 -1.37 4.77 -0.39
CA THR A 55 -0.91 3.53 0.25
C THR A 55 0.52 3.20 -0.16
N PHE A 56 0.83 3.23 -1.46
CA PHE A 56 2.18 2.93 -1.94
C PHE A 56 3.18 4.04 -1.62
N ILE A 57 2.79 5.32 -1.65
CA ILE A 57 3.65 6.42 -1.20
C ILE A 57 4.00 6.24 0.28
N LYS A 58 3.03 5.87 1.10
CA LYS A 58 3.25 5.64 2.53
C LYS A 58 4.06 4.39 2.81
N ALA A 59 3.86 3.32 2.04
CA ALA A 59 4.70 2.14 2.09
C ALA A 59 6.14 2.47 1.69
N TRP A 60 6.36 3.20 0.59
CA TRP A 60 7.69 3.62 0.13
C TRP A 60 8.42 4.44 1.20
N THR A 61 7.76 5.46 1.75
CA THR A 61 8.35 6.33 2.78
C THR A 61 8.64 5.63 4.10
N ASN A 62 8.01 4.48 4.37
CA ASN A 62 8.20 3.71 5.59
C ASN A 62 8.91 2.37 5.36
N ILE A 63 9.43 2.13 4.16
CA ILE A 63 10.01 0.82 3.81
C ILE A 63 11.25 0.50 4.65
N ASP A 64 12.05 1.53 4.97
CA ASP A 64 13.23 1.39 5.84
C ASP A 64 12.86 0.95 7.27
N ASN A 65 11.62 1.22 7.71
CA ASN A 65 11.10 0.80 9.01
C ASN A 65 10.51 -0.61 8.99
N PHE A 66 10.39 -1.25 7.81
CA PHE A 66 9.83 -2.58 7.69
C PHE A 66 10.86 -3.67 8.08
N ARG A 67 10.70 -4.19 9.30
CA ARG A 67 11.62 -5.18 9.90
C ARG A 67 11.44 -6.61 9.40
N GLY A 68 10.40 -6.90 8.61
CA GLY A 68 10.11 -8.25 8.15
C GLY A 68 9.52 -9.19 9.22
N ASP A 69 9.13 -8.65 10.39
CA ASP A 69 8.49 -9.42 11.49
C ASP A 69 7.07 -9.91 11.12
N SER A 70 6.52 -9.44 10.00
CA SER A 70 5.24 -9.86 9.43
C SER A 70 5.39 -10.01 7.92
N LYS A 71 4.46 -10.73 7.27
CA LYS A 71 4.41 -10.80 5.81
C LYS A 71 4.28 -9.40 5.21
N LEU A 72 4.92 -9.19 4.07
CA LEU A 72 4.86 -7.91 3.35
C LEU A 72 3.41 -7.57 2.99
N SER A 73 2.63 -8.58 2.59
CA SER A 73 1.20 -8.46 2.35
C SER A 73 0.46 -7.91 3.58
N THR A 74 0.64 -8.50 4.76
CA THR A 74 -0.01 -8.06 5.99
C THR A 74 0.29 -6.60 6.30
N TRP A 75 1.55 -6.18 6.12
CA TRP A 75 1.95 -4.79 6.33
C TRP A 75 1.30 -3.83 5.33
N LEU A 76 1.30 -4.16 4.04
CA LEU A 76 0.65 -3.35 2.99
C LEU A 76 -0.86 -3.22 3.21
N TYR A 77 -1.55 -4.31 3.56
CA TYR A 77 -2.98 -4.29 3.86
C TYR A 77 -3.30 -3.37 5.05
N ARG A 78 -2.45 -3.36 6.08
CA ARG A 78 -2.63 -2.45 7.22
C ARG A 78 -2.50 -0.99 6.81
N ILE A 79 -1.55 -0.66 5.94
CA ILE A 79 -1.42 0.70 5.39
C ILE A 79 -2.67 1.06 4.58
N ALA A 80 -3.11 0.19 3.67
CA ALA A 80 -4.28 0.44 2.81
C ALA A 80 -5.57 0.69 3.61
N ILE A 81 -5.79 -0.09 4.67
CA ILE A 81 -6.94 0.08 5.57
C ILE A 81 -6.85 1.43 6.28
N ASN A 82 -5.67 1.80 6.80
CA ASN A 82 -5.49 3.08 7.48
C ASN A 82 -5.67 4.28 6.55
N GLU A 83 -5.17 4.22 5.32
CA GLU A 83 -5.38 5.27 4.32
C GLU A 83 -6.85 5.37 3.92
N SER A 84 -7.54 4.24 3.74
CA SER A 84 -8.98 4.23 3.47
C SER A 84 -9.79 4.89 4.58
N ILE A 85 -9.47 4.61 5.85
CA ILE A 85 -10.14 5.24 7.01
C ILE A 85 -9.83 6.74 7.05
N THR A 86 -8.57 7.12 6.85
CA THR A 86 -8.13 8.53 6.81
C THR A 86 -8.88 9.30 5.74
N PHE A 87 -8.97 8.75 4.53
CA PHE A 87 -9.68 9.33 3.41
C PHE A 87 -11.17 9.53 3.72
N LEU A 88 -11.85 8.51 4.24
CA LEU A 88 -13.27 8.59 4.60
C LEU A 88 -13.53 9.64 5.68
N ASN A 89 -12.64 9.76 6.67
CA ASN A 89 -12.74 10.79 7.71
C ASN A 89 -12.57 12.20 7.13
N LYS A 90 -11.63 12.40 6.19
CA LYS A 90 -11.43 13.67 5.50
C LYS A 90 -12.65 14.06 4.67
N LYS A 91 -13.23 13.12 3.93
CA LYS A 91 -14.44 13.32 3.10
C LYS A 91 -15.66 13.66 3.95
N ARG A 92 -15.86 12.97 5.08
CA ARG A 92 -16.92 13.31 6.06
C ARG A 92 -16.76 14.71 6.61
N LYS A 93 -15.54 15.12 6.97
CA LYS A 93 -15.26 16.48 7.45
C LYS A 93 -15.56 17.54 6.40
N GLN A 94 -15.26 17.29 5.13
CA GLN A 94 -15.58 18.22 4.03
C GLN A 94 -17.10 18.36 3.85
N ASN A 95 -17.84 17.26 3.89
CA ASN A 95 -19.29 17.26 3.71
C ASN A 95 -20.04 17.94 4.88
N ASN A 96 -19.51 17.89 6.10
CA ASN A 96 -20.14 18.50 7.28
C ASN A 96 -19.86 20.01 7.43
N VAL A 97 -19.00 20.58 6.57
CA VAL A 97 -18.62 22.00 6.58
C VAL A 97 -19.32 22.76 5.43
N SER A 98 -20.33 22.14 4.80
CA SER A 98 -21.19 22.73 3.77
C SER A 98 -22.58 23.06 4.30
#